data_AF-A0A8J4YJX2-F1
#
_entry.id   AF-A0A8J4YJX2-F1
#
_cell.length_a   1.000
_cell.length_b   1.000
_cell.length_c   1.000
_cell.angle_alpha   90.00
_cell.angle_beta   90.00
_cell.angle_gamma   90.00
#
_symmetry.space_group_name_H-M   'P 1'
#
loop_
_entity.id
_entity.type
_entity.pdbx_description
1 polymer ?
#
loop_
_entity_poly.entity_id
_entity_poly.type
_entity_poly.pdbx_seq_one_letter_code
_entity_poly.pdbx_strand_id
1 'polypeptide(L)'
;MILDGPNIKSQSGDGVTQATLSTAQLLHYNSSIRRRVGSTTVRHNKDRETPLPIYVGLTVHARTRKRDLIEMLFDLGLSISYNRVMAISTSMGNRVCEQYHRDEVVCPPNLREGLFTTSAVDNIDHNPSSTMSTDSFHGTGISLFQHPSLQNNGTDRREHSVLEQPSTTTTLSELPESYTCVRPLVLPWKDPPLPKAEINMYLPVN
;
A
#
# COMPACT_ATOMS: atom_id res chain seq x y z
N MET A 1 12.92 7.03 -34.55
CA MET A 1 12.28 6.00 -35.40
C MET A 1 11.21 5.19 -34.70
N ILE A 2 11.45 4.59 -33.52
CA ILE A 2 10.45 3.70 -32.88
C ILE A 2 9.32 4.46 -32.16
N LEU A 3 9.60 5.62 -31.57
CA LEU A 3 8.60 6.40 -30.81
C LEU A 3 8.24 7.72 -31.51
N ASP A 4 9.24 8.47 -31.98
CA ASP A 4 9.04 9.83 -32.52
C ASP A 4 9.02 9.90 -34.06
N GLY A 5 8.80 8.75 -34.71
CA GLY A 5 8.76 8.62 -36.16
C GLY A 5 10.11 8.80 -36.87
N PRO A 6 10.12 8.83 -38.21
CA PRO A 6 11.35 8.86 -39.02
C PRO A 6 11.91 10.28 -39.27
N ASN A 7 11.17 11.34 -38.92
CA ASN A 7 11.57 12.71 -39.23
C ASN A 7 12.49 13.30 -38.13
N ILE A 8 13.59 13.94 -38.52
CA ILE A 8 14.54 14.54 -37.58
C ILE A 8 13.99 15.82 -36.92
N LYS A 9 12.99 16.46 -37.54
CA LYS A 9 12.33 17.67 -36.99
C LYS A 9 11.32 17.34 -35.88
N SER A 10 10.76 16.13 -35.84
CA SER A 10 9.87 15.68 -34.75
C SER A 10 10.65 15.20 -33.52
N GLN A 11 11.93 14.86 -33.66
CA GLN A 11 12.79 14.38 -32.56
C GLN A 11 13.32 15.51 -31.66
N SER A 12 13.32 16.75 -32.14
CA SER A 12 13.93 17.89 -31.45
C SER A 12 12.93 18.76 -30.67
N GLY A 13 11.63 18.49 -30.78
CA GLY A 13 10.55 19.32 -30.24
C GLY A 13 9.75 18.71 -29.09
N ASP A 14 9.67 17.38 -29.00
CA ASP A 14 8.93 16.69 -27.95
C ASP A 14 9.87 16.30 -26.80
N GLY A 15 9.50 16.70 -25.58
CA GLY A 15 10.15 16.23 -24.36
C GLY A 15 10.04 14.72 -24.20
N VAL A 16 10.78 14.16 -23.24
CA VAL A 16 10.76 12.72 -22.97
C VAL A 16 9.33 12.26 -22.67
N THR A 17 8.73 11.47 -23.58
CA THR A 17 7.38 10.95 -23.40
C THR A 17 7.35 9.78 -22.41
N GLN A 18 6.18 9.53 -21.81
CA GLN A 18 6.01 8.39 -20.89
C GLN A 18 6.23 7.04 -21.57
N ALA A 19 5.93 6.93 -22.88
CA ALA A 19 6.20 5.74 -23.66
C ALA A 19 7.72 5.50 -23.80
N THR A 20 8.50 6.57 -23.99
CA THR A 20 9.97 6.53 -24.02
C THR A 20 10.53 6.06 -22.68
N LEU A 21 10.04 6.61 -21.56
CA LEU A 21 10.46 6.19 -20.23
C LEU A 21 10.13 4.72 -19.95
N SER A 22 8.91 4.30 -20.30
CA SER A 22 8.45 2.92 -20.10
C SER A 22 9.30 1.94 -20.91
N THR A 23 9.56 2.26 -22.17
CA THR A 23 10.40 1.44 -23.05
C THR A 23 11.83 1.38 -22.53
N ALA A 24 12.41 2.50 -22.09
CA ALA A 24 13.75 2.53 -21.50
C ALA A 24 13.84 1.68 -20.23
N GLN A 25 12.83 1.74 -19.36
CA GLN A 25 12.77 0.93 -18.14
C GLN A 25 12.70 -0.57 -18.45
N LEU A 26 11.90 -0.98 -19.45
CA LEU A 26 11.84 -2.37 -19.91
C LEU A 26 13.15 -2.82 -20.56
N LEU A 27 13.77 -1.99 -21.39
CA LEU A 27 15.06 -2.29 -21.99
C LEU A 27 16.13 -2.51 -20.92
N HIS A 28 16.18 -1.64 -19.90
CA HIS A 28 17.12 -1.79 -18.79
C HIS A 28 16.89 -3.09 -18.01
N TYR A 29 15.62 -3.38 -17.67
CA TYR A 29 15.22 -4.57 -16.94
C TYR A 29 15.57 -5.87 -17.68
N ASN A 30 15.30 -5.91 -18.98
CA ASN A 30 15.49 -7.08 -19.83
C ASN A 30 16.93 -7.24 -20.36
N SER A 31 17.80 -6.24 -20.16
CA SER A 31 19.18 -6.27 -20.64
C SER A 31 20.05 -7.20 -19.80
N SER A 32 20.61 -8.25 -20.42
CA SER A 32 21.56 -9.17 -19.78
C SER A 32 23.00 -8.94 -20.24
N ILE A 33 23.98 -8.90 -19.31
CA ILE A 33 25.40 -8.69 -19.63
C ILE A 33 26.01 -9.88 -20.39
N ARG A 34 25.61 -11.11 -20.08
CA ARG A 34 26.09 -12.34 -20.73
C ARG A 34 24.95 -13.33 -20.90
N ARG A 35 24.51 -13.55 -22.14
CA ARG A 35 23.60 -14.65 -22.48
C ARG A 35 24.44 -15.86 -22.87
N ARG A 36 24.24 -17.01 -22.23
CA ARG A 36 24.86 -18.26 -22.68
C ARG A 36 24.24 -18.67 -24.02
N VAL A 37 25.08 -19.05 -24.97
CA VAL A 37 24.63 -19.60 -26.26
C VAL A 37 23.74 -20.82 -25.98
N GLY A 38 22.52 -20.84 -26.55
CA GLY A 38 21.52 -21.91 -26.34
C GLY A 38 20.57 -21.71 -25.15
N SER A 39 20.69 -20.63 -24.37
CA SER A 39 19.76 -20.34 -23.27
C SER A 39 18.42 -19.80 -23.77
N THR A 40 17.33 -20.53 -23.54
CA THR A 40 15.94 -20.08 -23.80
C THR A 40 15.34 -19.29 -22.65
N THR A 41 15.90 -19.38 -21.44
CA THR A 41 15.39 -18.67 -20.26
C THR A 41 15.66 -17.17 -20.37
N VAL A 42 14.59 -16.38 -20.31
CA VAL A 42 14.66 -14.92 -20.14
C VAL A 42 15.23 -14.65 -18.74
N ARG A 43 16.40 -14.03 -18.68
CA ARG A 43 17.04 -13.68 -17.40
C ARG A 43 16.75 -12.22 -17.08
N HIS A 44 15.76 -12.02 -16.23
CA HIS A 44 15.51 -10.76 -15.56
C HIS A 44 16.50 -10.62 -14.40
N ASN A 45 17.21 -9.49 -14.34
CA ASN A 45 18.11 -9.23 -13.23
C ASN A 45 17.37 -8.46 -12.13
N LYS A 46 17.29 -9.03 -10.93
CA LYS A 46 16.72 -8.37 -9.74
C LYS A 46 17.38 -7.02 -9.46
N ASP A 47 18.70 -6.93 -9.65
CA ASP A 47 19.47 -5.69 -9.40
C ASP A 47 19.19 -4.60 -10.45
N ARG A 48 18.46 -4.94 -11.52
CA ARG A 48 18.04 -4.03 -12.60
C ARG A 48 16.53 -3.88 -12.66
N GLU A 49 15.81 -4.30 -11.61
CA GLU A 49 14.38 -4.04 -11.49
C GLU A 49 14.13 -2.53 -11.58
N THR A 50 13.35 -2.15 -12.58
CA THR A 50 12.90 -0.77 -12.75
C THR A 50 11.51 -0.61 -12.14
N PRO A 51 11.08 0.63 -11.85
CA PRO A 51 9.77 0.87 -11.23
C PRO A 51 8.60 0.27 -12.02
N LEU A 52 8.62 0.29 -13.36
CA LEU A 52 7.52 -0.17 -14.20
C LEU A 52 7.21 -1.68 -14.06
N PRO A 53 8.14 -2.63 -14.27
CA PRO A 53 7.87 -4.06 -14.06
C PRO A 53 7.35 -4.40 -12.66
N ILE A 54 7.90 -3.75 -11.63
CA ILE A 54 7.44 -3.90 -10.24
C ILE A 54 5.99 -3.41 -10.12
N TYR A 55 5.72 -2.18 -10.58
CA TYR A 55 4.40 -1.58 -10.53
C TYR A 55 3.34 -2.41 -11.28
N VAL A 56 3.67 -2.91 -12.48
CA VAL A 56 2.78 -3.79 -13.25
C VAL A 56 2.46 -5.06 -12.46
N GLY A 57 3.46 -5.71 -11.88
CA GLY A 57 3.26 -6.95 -11.12
C GLY A 57 2.39 -6.74 -9.89
N LEU A 58 2.70 -5.71 -9.08
CA LEU A 58 1.93 -5.36 -7.89
C LEU A 58 0.49 -4.95 -8.24
N THR A 59 0.30 -4.14 -9.28
CA THR A 59 -1.02 -3.63 -9.68
C THR A 59 -1.92 -4.73 -10.23
N VAL A 60 -1.38 -5.58 -11.11
CA VAL A 60 -2.11 -6.74 -11.66
C VAL A 60 -2.48 -7.70 -10.54
N HIS A 61 -1.56 -7.96 -9.60
CA HIS A 61 -1.85 -8.79 -8.44
C HIS A 61 -2.95 -8.19 -7.57
N ALA A 62 -2.86 -6.90 -7.23
CA ALA A 62 -3.85 -6.23 -6.39
C ALA A 62 -5.27 -6.28 -6.99
N ARG A 63 -5.38 -6.17 -8.32
CA ARG A 63 -6.68 -6.14 -9.02
C ARG A 63 -7.26 -7.52 -9.33
N THR A 64 -6.41 -8.51 -9.59
CA THR A 64 -6.88 -9.80 -10.14
C THR A 64 -6.62 -10.99 -9.21
N ARG A 65 -5.59 -10.91 -8.36
CA ARG A 65 -5.05 -12.04 -7.59
C ARG A 65 -4.72 -13.29 -8.42
N LYS A 66 -4.61 -13.17 -9.76
CA LYS A 66 -4.33 -14.28 -10.67
C LYS A 66 -2.84 -14.49 -10.86
N ARG A 67 -2.31 -15.59 -10.31
CA ARG A 67 -0.90 -15.98 -10.46
C ARG A 67 -0.48 -16.13 -11.93
N ASP A 68 -1.24 -16.90 -12.71
CA ASP A 68 -0.88 -17.25 -14.09
C ASP A 68 -0.75 -16.03 -15.01
N LEU A 69 -1.55 -14.99 -14.75
CA LEU A 69 -1.47 -13.73 -15.50
C LEU A 69 -0.16 -12.99 -15.23
N ILE A 70 0.31 -12.99 -13.98
CA ILE A 70 1.57 -12.36 -13.60
C ILE A 70 2.76 -13.13 -14.20
N GLU A 71 2.72 -14.46 -14.14
CA GLU A 71 3.76 -15.30 -14.75
C GLU A 71 3.82 -15.10 -16.28
N MET A 72 2.66 -15.02 -16.96
CA MET A 72 2.62 -14.70 -18.39
C MET A 72 3.28 -13.35 -18.71
N LEU A 73 3.00 -12.31 -17.92
CA LEU A 73 3.61 -10.99 -18.11
C LEU A 73 5.10 -10.97 -17.78
N PHE A 74 5.53 -11.76 -16.79
CA PHE A 74 6.94 -11.96 -16.44
C PHE A 74 7.70 -12.67 -17.56
N ASP A 75 7.12 -13.71 -18.16
CA ASP A 75 7.71 -14.43 -19.30
C ASP A 75 7.88 -13.52 -20.53
N LEU A 76 6.95 -12.57 -20.72
CA LEU A 76 7.06 -11.52 -21.74
C LEU A 76 8.03 -10.38 -21.38
N GLY A 77 8.58 -10.37 -20.16
CA GLY A 77 9.48 -9.34 -19.67
C GLY A 77 8.83 -7.99 -19.36
N LEU A 78 7.53 -7.99 -19.12
CA LEU A 78 6.71 -6.81 -18.83
C LEU A 78 6.47 -6.61 -17.33
N SER A 79 6.73 -7.64 -16.52
CA SER A 79 6.49 -7.65 -15.08
C SER A 79 7.60 -8.40 -14.33
N ILE A 80 7.62 -8.27 -13.00
CA ILE A 80 8.37 -9.13 -12.10
C ILE A 80 7.63 -10.46 -11.86
N SER A 81 8.34 -11.49 -11.37
CA SER A 81 7.72 -12.79 -11.13
C SER A 81 6.69 -12.74 -10.00
N TYR A 82 5.75 -13.69 -10.01
CA TYR A 82 4.75 -13.79 -8.93
C TYR A 82 5.40 -13.96 -7.56
N ASN A 83 6.47 -14.77 -7.46
CA ASN A 83 7.20 -14.94 -6.21
C ASN A 83 7.84 -13.62 -5.73
N ARG A 84 8.31 -12.78 -6.65
CA ARG A 84 8.84 -11.45 -6.33
C ARG A 84 7.75 -10.51 -5.82
N VAL A 85 6.56 -10.53 -6.44
CA VAL A 85 5.37 -9.80 -5.96
C VAL A 85 5.04 -10.19 -4.53
N MET A 86 4.97 -11.49 -4.24
CA MET A 86 4.70 -11.98 -2.88
C MET A 86 5.79 -11.58 -1.90
N ALA A 87 7.07 -11.67 -2.27
CA ALA A 87 8.17 -11.24 -1.41
C ALA A 87 8.10 -9.75 -1.05
N ILE A 88 7.73 -8.88 -2.01
CA ILE A 88 7.52 -7.45 -1.73
C ILE A 88 6.33 -7.26 -0.78
N SER A 89 5.21 -7.95 -1.05
CA SER A 89 4.01 -7.87 -0.20
C SER A 89 4.27 -8.35 1.24
N THR A 90 4.99 -9.46 1.40
CA THR A 90 5.37 -9.99 2.71
C THR A 90 6.31 -9.04 3.43
N SER A 91 7.33 -8.52 2.74
CA SER A 91 8.26 -7.54 3.31
C SER A 91 7.53 -6.29 3.83
N MET A 92 6.57 -5.78 3.05
CA MET A 92 5.71 -4.68 3.49
C MET A 92 4.88 -5.02 4.73
N GLY A 93 4.25 -6.20 4.76
CA GLY A 93 3.48 -6.66 5.92
C GLY A 93 4.33 -6.80 7.18
N ASN A 94 5.54 -7.35 7.05
CA ASN A 94 6.49 -7.50 8.15
C ASN A 94 6.92 -6.14 8.72
N ARG A 95 7.14 -5.13 7.88
CA ARG A 95 7.46 -3.77 8.33
C ARG A 95 6.31 -3.12 9.10
N VAL A 96 5.07 -3.38 8.69
CA VAL A 96 3.89 -2.94 9.46
C VAL A 96 3.86 -3.63 10.83
N CYS A 97 4.18 -4.92 10.90
CA CYS A 97 4.26 -5.63 12.17
C CYS A 97 5.41 -5.11 13.05
N GLU A 98 6.59 -4.84 12.49
CA GLU A 98 7.70 -4.22 13.21
C GLU A 98 7.33 -2.83 13.74
N GLN A 99 6.61 -2.04 12.94
CA GLN A 99 6.08 -0.74 13.38
C GLN A 99 5.10 -0.91 14.53
N TYR A 100 4.20 -1.90 14.46
CA TYR A 100 3.28 -2.22 15.54
C TYR A 100 4.02 -2.53 16.85
N HIS A 101 5.10 -3.31 16.83
CA HIS A 101 5.86 -3.63 18.05
C HIS A 101 6.52 -2.39 18.70
N ARG A 102 6.71 -1.31 17.94
CA ARG A 102 7.22 -0.04 18.45
C ARG A 102 6.11 0.87 18.97
N ASP A 103 5.01 0.91 18.24
CA ASP A 103 3.95 1.90 18.46
C ASP A 103 2.79 1.36 19.31
N GLU A 104 2.73 0.03 19.49
CA GLU A 104 1.64 -0.75 20.09
C GLU A 104 0.28 -0.58 19.40
N VAL A 105 0.26 0.06 18.23
CA VAL A 105 -0.91 0.31 17.40
C VAL A 105 -0.52 0.29 15.92
N VAL A 106 -1.40 -0.28 15.08
CA VAL A 106 -1.26 -0.15 13.63
C VAL A 106 -1.87 1.19 13.22
N CYS A 107 -1.07 2.02 12.57
CA CYS A 107 -1.49 3.32 12.09
C CYS A 107 -1.15 3.48 10.60
N PRO A 108 -1.96 4.26 9.85
CA PRO A 108 -1.59 4.70 8.51
C PRO A 108 -0.20 5.38 8.49
N PRO A 109 0.66 5.07 7.50
CA PRO A 109 2.03 5.59 7.45
C PRO A 109 2.09 7.10 7.23
N ASN A 110 1.04 7.68 6.66
CA ASN A 110 0.91 9.12 6.41
C ASN A 110 0.48 9.92 7.65
N LEU A 111 0.19 9.28 8.78
CA LEU A 111 0.00 10.00 10.04
C LEU A 111 1.34 10.53 10.56
N ARG A 112 1.30 11.69 11.20
CA ARG A 112 2.46 12.29 11.88
C ARG A 112 2.46 11.95 13.37
N GLU A 113 3.65 11.78 13.93
CA GLU A 113 3.83 11.55 15.37
C GLU A 113 3.71 12.87 16.14
N GLY A 114 3.33 12.77 17.42
CA GLY A 114 3.27 13.93 18.32
C GLY A 114 2.12 14.91 18.07
N LEU A 115 1.14 14.56 17.23
CA LEU A 115 -0.05 15.37 16.99
C LEU A 115 -1.26 14.90 17.77
N PHE A 116 -2.00 15.86 18.31
CA PHE A 116 -3.35 15.60 18.82
C PHE A 116 -4.21 15.08 17.66
N THR A 117 -4.79 13.89 17.85
CA THR A 117 -5.53 13.17 16.82
C THR A 117 -6.91 12.81 17.36
N THR A 118 -7.95 13.22 16.65
CA THR A 118 -9.34 12.84 16.93
C THR A 118 -9.78 11.80 15.92
N SER A 119 -10.57 10.81 16.34
CA SER A 119 -11.10 9.77 15.46
C SER A 119 -12.62 9.78 15.45
N ALA A 120 -13.22 9.64 14.27
CA ALA A 120 -14.63 9.31 14.12
C ALA A 120 -14.74 7.84 13.70
N VAL A 121 -15.46 7.05 14.48
CA VAL A 121 -15.67 5.63 14.23
C VAL A 121 -17.15 5.47 13.88
N ASP A 122 -17.42 4.96 12.68
CA ASP A 122 -18.77 4.80 12.17
C ASP A 122 -18.99 3.37 11.70
N ASN A 123 -20.22 2.88 11.87
CA ASN A 123 -20.61 1.58 11.35
C ASN A 123 -20.97 1.73 9.88
N ILE A 124 -20.41 0.87 9.05
CA ILE A 124 -20.78 0.74 7.65
C ILE A 124 -21.65 -0.50 7.55
N ASP A 125 -22.94 -0.33 7.81
CA ASP A 125 -23.96 -1.36 7.68
C ASP A 125 -24.74 -1.13 6.38
N HIS A 126 -24.38 -1.91 5.35
CA HIS A 126 -25.23 -2.03 4.18
C HIS A 126 -26.16 -3.22 4.39
N ASN A 127 -27.43 -2.92 4.69
CA ASN A 127 -28.50 -3.91 4.73
C ASN A 127 -29.28 -3.85 3.40
N PRO A 128 -28.99 -4.74 2.43
CA PRO A 128 -29.77 -4.77 1.21
C PRO A 128 -31.17 -5.32 1.56
N SER A 129 -32.20 -4.50 1.46
CA SER A 129 -33.59 -4.91 1.65
C SER A 129 -34.14 -5.67 0.43
N SER A 130 -33.37 -6.62 -0.10
CA SER A 130 -33.74 -7.42 -1.27
C SER A 130 -33.78 -8.91 -0.92
N THR A 131 -34.85 -9.59 -1.32
CA THR A 131 -35.09 -11.03 -1.08
C THR A 131 -34.09 -11.96 -1.79
N MET A 132 -33.16 -11.40 -2.58
CA MET A 132 -32.08 -12.12 -3.25
C MET A 132 -30.67 -11.69 -2.80
N SER A 133 -30.53 -10.82 -1.80
CA SER A 133 -29.19 -10.35 -1.40
C SER A 133 -28.50 -11.36 -0.49
N THR A 134 -27.39 -11.93 -0.98
CA THR A 134 -26.57 -12.90 -0.24
C THR A 134 -25.53 -12.26 0.68
N ASP A 135 -25.27 -10.95 0.55
CA ASP A 135 -24.21 -10.27 1.30
C ASP A 135 -24.74 -9.02 2.01
N SER A 136 -24.85 -9.11 3.35
CA SER A 136 -24.84 -7.92 4.21
C SER A 136 -23.39 -7.54 4.48
N PHE A 137 -22.98 -6.34 4.08
CA PHE A 137 -21.65 -5.82 4.45
C PHE A 137 -21.76 -5.12 5.80
N HIS A 138 -21.05 -5.64 6.80
CA HIS A 138 -20.88 -5.00 8.09
C HIS A 138 -19.39 -4.68 8.26
N GLY A 139 -19.07 -3.39 8.23
CA GLY A 139 -17.72 -2.88 8.43
C GLY A 139 -17.70 -1.75 9.45
N THR A 140 -16.51 -1.36 9.88
CA THR A 140 -16.29 -0.17 10.69
C THR A 140 -15.41 0.79 9.90
N GLY A 141 -15.94 1.96 9.59
CA GLY A 141 -15.17 3.07 9.05
C GLY A 141 -14.48 3.82 10.18
N ILE A 142 -13.19 4.08 10.05
CA ILE A 142 -12.43 4.90 11.01
C ILE A 142 -11.85 6.09 10.25
N SER A 143 -12.28 7.30 10.59
CA SER A 143 -11.70 8.55 10.10
C SER A 143 -10.79 9.15 11.16
N LEU A 144 -9.57 9.50 10.79
CA LEU A 144 -8.58 10.09 11.69
C LEU A 144 -8.29 11.54 11.26
N PHE A 145 -8.35 12.48 12.21
CA PHE A 145 -8.09 13.90 11.99
C PHE A 145 -6.94 14.33 12.88
N GLN A 146 -5.84 14.80 12.30
CA GLN A 146 -4.71 15.33 13.04
C GLN A 146 -4.79 16.85 13.10
N HIS A 147 -4.50 17.43 14.26
CA HIS A 147 -4.61 18.87 14.52
C HIS A 147 -3.21 19.49 14.70
N PRO A 148 -2.47 19.78 13.60
CA PRO A 148 -1.21 20.50 13.69
C PRO A 148 -1.42 21.96 14.10
N SER A 149 -0.41 22.54 14.74
CA SER A 149 -0.38 23.97 15.10
C SER A 149 0.92 24.60 14.61
N LEU A 150 0.98 25.95 14.61
CA LEU A 150 2.20 26.68 14.24
C LEU A 150 3.43 26.29 15.09
N GLN A 151 3.20 25.81 16.32
CA GLN A 151 4.24 25.41 17.26
C GLN A 151 4.57 23.91 17.16
N ASN A 152 3.63 23.09 16.68
CA ASN A 152 3.79 21.65 16.55
C ASN A 152 3.10 21.13 15.29
N ASN A 153 3.90 20.86 14.26
CA ASN A 153 3.44 20.23 13.03
C ASN A 153 3.54 18.70 13.05
N GLY A 154 4.04 18.12 14.14
CA GLY A 154 4.36 16.70 14.23
C GLY A 154 5.60 16.32 13.43
N THR A 155 6.07 15.10 13.68
CA THR A 155 7.19 14.49 12.97
C THR A 155 6.69 13.43 12.00
N ASP A 156 7.33 13.35 10.83
CA ASP A 156 6.98 12.32 9.86
C ASP A 156 7.39 10.97 10.43
N ARG A 157 6.50 9.98 10.31
CA ARG A 157 6.85 8.60 10.60
C ARG A 157 7.93 8.19 9.63
N ARG A 158 8.94 7.45 10.11
CA ARG A 158 9.94 6.88 9.21
C ARG A 158 9.23 5.94 8.23
N GLU A 159 9.18 6.33 6.96
CA GLU A 159 8.76 5.42 5.91
C GLU A 159 9.80 4.31 5.81
N HIS A 160 9.37 3.07 6.05
CA HIS A 160 10.19 1.91 5.76
C HIS A 160 10.35 1.81 4.24
N SER A 161 11.47 2.28 3.68
CA SER A 161 11.76 2.25 2.24
C SER A 161 11.61 0.85 1.66
N VAL A 162 10.59 0.62 0.84
CA VAL A 162 10.22 -0.68 0.22
C VAL A 162 11.41 -1.38 -0.49
N LEU A 163 12.46 -0.62 -0.79
CA LEU A 163 13.64 -1.06 -1.54
C LEU A 163 14.81 -1.55 -0.67
N GLU A 164 14.80 -1.36 0.66
CA GLU A 164 15.77 -2.07 1.51
C GLU A 164 15.52 -3.58 1.37
N GLN A 165 16.59 -4.33 1.12
CA GLN A 165 16.55 -5.71 0.63
C GLN A 165 15.43 -6.50 1.33
N PRO A 166 14.37 -6.89 0.59
CA PRO A 166 13.28 -7.63 1.21
C PRO A 166 13.87 -8.88 1.80
N SER A 167 13.58 -9.08 3.08
CA SER A 167 13.94 -10.28 3.82
C SER A 167 13.56 -11.50 2.97
N THR A 168 14.44 -12.51 2.97
CA THR A 168 14.20 -13.76 2.22
C THR A 168 13.06 -14.58 2.81
N THR A 169 12.51 -14.15 3.95
CA THR A 169 11.38 -14.78 4.62
C THR A 169 10.08 -14.48 3.86
N THR A 170 9.41 -15.55 3.44
CA THR A 170 8.06 -15.52 2.89
C THR A 170 6.98 -15.51 3.98
N THR A 171 7.39 -15.66 5.24
CA THR A 171 6.51 -15.70 6.40
C THR A 171 6.20 -14.30 6.90
N LEU A 172 4.90 -14.04 7.08
CA LEU A 172 4.42 -12.84 7.75
C LEU A 172 4.57 -13.00 9.26
N SER A 173 5.06 -11.97 9.93
CA SER A 173 5.00 -11.84 11.38
C SER A 173 3.54 -11.69 11.82
N GLU A 174 3.22 -12.24 12.99
CA GLU A 174 1.85 -12.20 13.52
C GLU A 174 1.62 -10.90 14.31
N LEU A 175 0.41 -10.36 14.16
CA LEU A 175 -0.14 -9.36 15.09
C LEU A 175 -0.84 -10.07 16.25
N PRO A 176 -1.04 -9.40 17.40
CA PRO A 176 -1.75 -10.01 18.52
C PRO A 176 -3.17 -10.44 18.14
N GLU A 177 -3.67 -11.44 18.86
CA GLU A 177 -5.00 -12.01 18.66
C GLU A 177 -6.13 -10.96 18.71
N SER A 178 -5.94 -9.84 19.40
CA SER A 178 -6.92 -8.75 19.45
C SER A 178 -7.26 -8.13 18.08
N TYR A 179 -6.39 -8.28 17.07
CA TYR A 179 -6.67 -7.82 15.70
C TYR A 179 -7.52 -8.81 14.88
N THR A 180 -7.57 -10.08 15.27
CA THR A 180 -8.32 -11.13 14.57
C THR A 180 -9.53 -11.62 15.36
N CYS A 181 -9.52 -11.42 16.69
CA CYS A 181 -10.51 -11.90 17.64
C CYS A 181 -11.05 -10.73 18.46
N VAL A 182 -12.18 -10.18 18.02
CA VAL A 182 -12.96 -9.22 18.82
C VAL A 182 -13.91 -10.04 19.69
N ARG A 183 -13.60 -10.15 21.00
CA ARG A 183 -14.50 -10.83 21.94
C ARG A 183 -15.82 -10.05 22.04
N PRO A 184 -16.98 -10.73 22.09
CA PRO A 184 -18.26 -10.07 22.30
C PRO A 184 -18.22 -9.24 23.58
N LEU A 185 -18.38 -7.92 23.46
CA LEU A 185 -18.49 -7.04 24.60
C LEU A 185 -19.97 -6.96 24.98
N VAL A 186 -20.36 -7.70 26.02
CA VAL A 186 -21.67 -7.52 26.65
C VAL A 186 -21.54 -6.33 27.59
N LEU A 187 -22.15 -5.20 27.22
CA LEU A 187 -22.27 -4.07 28.15
C LEU A 187 -23.03 -4.57 29.38
N PRO A 188 -22.44 -4.46 30.59
CA PRO A 188 -23.09 -4.99 31.79
C PRO A 188 -24.39 -4.23 32.10
N TRP A 189 -24.56 -3.02 31.56
CA TRP A 189 -25.67 -2.10 31.82
C TRP A 189 -26.20 -1.60 30.47
N LYS A 190 -27.53 -1.59 30.30
CA LYS A 190 -28.18 -1.05 29.09
C LYS A 190 -27.94 0.45 28.92
N ASP A 191 -27.75 1.16 30.04
CA ASP A 191 -27.53 2.60 30.09
C ASP A 191 -26.31 2.90 30.99
N PRO A 192 -25.08 2.95 30.45
CA PRO A 192 -23.92 3.37 31.22
C PRO A 192 -24.11 4.83 31.68
N PRO A 193 -23.80 5.17 32.94
CA PRO A 193 -23.88 6.55 33.40
C PRO A 193 -22.89 7.41 32.60
N LEU A 194 -23.42 8.31 31.78
CA LEU A 194 -22.60 9.27 31.04
C LEU A 194 -21.97 10.27 32.03
N PRO A 195 -20.67 10.59 31.90
CA PRO A 195 -20.06 11.68 32.65
C PRO A 195 -20.86 12.97 32.40
N LYS A 196 -21.21 13.71 33.46
CA LYS A 196 -21.80 15.04 33.31
C LYS A 196 -20.77 15.94 32.62
N ALA A 197 -21.07 16.41 31.41
CA ALA A 197 -20.25 17.41 30.75
C ALA A 197 -20.36 18.73 31.54
N GLU A 198 -19.28 19.12 32.22
CA GLU A 198 -19.17 20.47 32.77
C GLU A 198 -18.89 21.43 31.62
N ILE A 199 -19.94 22.07 31.11
CA ILE A 199 -19.82 23.15 30.13
C ILE A 199 -19.40 24.41 30.89
N ASN A 200 -18.09 24.64 31.05
CA ASN A 200 -17.58 25.95 31.43
C ASN A 200 -17.65 26.87 30.21
N MET A 201 -18.82 27.47 29.97
CA MET A 201 -18.92 28.63 29.08
C MET A 201 -18.22 29.81 29.74
N TYR A 202 -16.97 30.07 29.38
CA TYR A 202 -16.38 31.39 29.53
C TYR A 202 -17.10 32.33 28.55
N LEU A 203 -18.12 33.02 29.03
CA LEU A 203 -18.67 34.18 28.32
C LEU A 203 -17.59 35.28 28.31
N PRO A 204 -17.21 35.83 27.15
CA PRO A 204 -16.36 37.00 27.11
C PRO A 204 -17.10 38.17 27.75
N VAL A 205 -16.49 38.78 28.76
CA VAL A 205 -16.95 40.03 29.36
C VAL A 205 -16.61 41.14 28.35
N ASN A 206 -17.63 41.85 27.88
CA ASN A 206 -17.48 43.07 27.08
C ASN A 206 -16.92 44.22 27.94
#